data_AF-A0A2G5SHQ4-F1
#
_entry.id   AF-A0A2G5SHQ4-F1
#
_cell.length_a   1.000
_cell.length_b   1.000
_cell.length_c   1.000
_cell.angle_alpha   90.00
_cell.angle_beta   90.00
_cell.angle_gamma   90.00
#
_symmetry.space_group_name_H-M   'P 1'
#
loop_
_entity.id
_entity.type
_entity.pdbx_description
1 polymer ?
#
loop_
_entity_poly.entity_id
_entity_poly.type
_entity_poly.pdbx_seq_one_letter_code
_entity_poly.pdbx_strand_id
1 'polypeptide(L)'
;MSSFQQIFDTEQFKQAKHIDIASFVADNKLFLFNFRHLNSFKLRILTPVPDNLFRNLRHNIPLYYKSFETCELSIIDFENRFRIRSIGEALGEEIPFGPLNTITHPHRIPKSNEYLEFEIKDEGCRCRVKIVKVR
;
A
#
# COMPACT_ATOMS: atom_id res chain seq x y z
N MET A 1 19.13 14.03 -5.85
CA MET A 1 17.75 13.86 -5.35
C MET A 1 16.83 14.34 -6.45
N SER A 2 15.84 13.55 -6.87
CA SER A 2 14.83 14.03 -7.80
C SER A 2 14.00 15.12 -7.13
N SER A 3 13.46 16.09 -7.90
CA SER A 3 12.59 17.16 -7.39
C SER A 3 11.41 16.63 -6.56
N PHE A 4 10.97 15.41 -6.83
CA PHE A 4 9.90 14.75 -6.10
C PHE A 4 10.29 14.41 -4.65
N GLN A 5 11.53 14.00 -4.38
CA GLN A 5 11.96 13.66 -3.01
C GLN A 5 11.93 14.87 -2.08
N GLN A 6 12.08 16.08 -2.63
CA GLN A 6 12.04 17.33 -1.86
C GLN A 6 10.65 17.61 -1.28
N ILE A 7 9.57 17.00 -1.82
CA ILE A 7 8.22 17.19 -1.28
C ILE A 7 8.15 16.76 0.19
N PHE A 8 8.91 15.71 0.56
CA PHE A 8 8.92 15.15 1.91
C PHE A 8 9.56 16.09 2.94
N ASP A 9 10.41 17.02 2.49
CA ASP A 9 11.09 17.99 3.35
C ASP A 9 10.25 19.25 3.57
N THR A 10 9.17 19.44 2.80
CA THR A 10 8.29 20.61 2.93
C THR A 10 7.48 20.57 4.22
N GLU A 11 7.27 21.74 4.82
CA GLU A 11 6.40 21.88 5.99
C GLU A 11 4.95 21.49 5.68
N GLN A 12 4.49 21.74 4.44
CA GLN A 12 3.18 21.30 3.99
C GLN A 12 3.01 19.78 4.09
N PHE A 13 3.99 19.01 3.62
CA PHE A 13 3.94 17.54 3.70
C PHE A 13 4.03 17.06 5.15
N LYS A 14 4.95 17.60 5.94
CA LYS A 14 5.15 17.22 7.35
C LYS A 14 3.93 17.47 8.24
N GLN A 15 3.16 18.52 7.92
CA GLN A 15 1.96 18.89 8.69
C GLN A 15 0.67 18.26 8.13
N ALA A 16 0.71 17.69 6.92
CA ALA A 16 -0.44 17.04 6.32
C ALA A 16 -0.89 15.84 7.15
N LYS A 17 -2.20 15.60 7.16
CA LYS A 17 -2.82 14.36 7.69
C LYS A 17 -3.34 13.44 6.59
N HIS A 18 -3.66 14.04 5.44
CA HIS A 18 -4.27 13.37 4.30
C HIS A 18 -3.58 13.82 3.04
N ILE A 19 -3.21 12.87 2.19
CA ILE A 19 -2.52 13.15 0.93
C ILE A 19 -3.12 12.31 -0.21
N ASP A 20 -3.21 12.91 -1.39
CA ASP A 20 -3.51 12.21 -2.64
C ASP A 20 -2.43 12.56 -3.67
N ILE A 21 -1.64 11.57 -4.06
CA ILE A 21 -0.58 11.71 -5.07
C ILE A 21 -1.04 10.97 -6.33
N ALA A 22 -1.41 11.76 -7.34
CA ALA A 22 -1.96 11.28 -8.60
C ALA A 22 -0.94 10.61 -9.53
N SER A 23 0.36 10.75 -9.28
CA SER A 23 1.42 10.03 -10.00
C SER A 23 2.68 9.96 -9.14
N PHE A 24 3.09 8.75 -8.81
CA PHE A 24 4.26 8.42 -8.02
C PHE A 24 5.07 7.37 -8.79
N VAL A 25 6.27 7.75 -9.23
CA VAL A 25 7.19 6.77 -9.81
C VAL A 25 7.89 6.07 -8.65
N ALA A 26 7.53 4.82 -8.41
CA ALA A 26 8.22 4.03 -7.40
C ALA A 26 9.62 3.70 -7.90
N ASP A 27 10.63 4.06 -7.10
CA ASP A 27 11.94 3.43 -7.21
C ASP A 27 11.98 2.18 -6.32
N ASN A 28 13.07 1.42 -6.41
CA ASN A 28 13.29 0.24 -5.58
C ASN A 28 13.28 0.52 -4.06
N LYS A 29 13.27 1.79 -3.65
CA LYS A 29 13.31 2.23 -2.26
C LYS A 29 12.01 2.87 -1.78
N LEU A 30 10.92 2.79 -2.56
CA LEU A 30 9.58 3.30 -2.25
C LEU A 30 9.41 3.68 -0.76
N PHE A 31 9.58 4.97 -0.47
CA PHE A 31 9.80 5.48 0.88
C PHE A 31 8.49 5.66 1.65
N LEU A 32 7.72 4.59 1.82
CA LEU A 32 6.46 4.64 2.57
C LEU A 32 6.66 5.15 4.00
N PHE A 33 7.85 4.98 4.59
CA PHE A 33 8.19 5.57 5.89
C PHE A 33 7.96 7.07 6.00
N ASN A 34 7.98 7.82 4.90
CA ASN A 34 7.67 9.26 4.90
C ASN A 34 6.18 9.54 5.15
N PHE A 35 5.30 8.55 4.99
CA PHE A 35 3.85 8.67 5.16
C PHE A 35 3.38 8.25 6.56
N ARG A 36 4.31 7.92 7.47
CA ARG A 36 4.01 7.38 8.81
C ARG A 36 3.22 8.33 9.73
N HIS A 37 3.30 9.63 9.49
CA HIS A 37 2.57 10.65 10.25
C HIS A 37 1.14 10.87 9.72
N LEU A 38 0.82 10.37 8.53
CA LEU A 38 -0.48 10.57 7.91
C LEU A 38 -1.54 9.66 8.54
N ASN A 39 -2.75 10.19 8.60
CA ASN A 39 -3.94 9.41 8.91
C ASN A 39 -4.38 8.61 7.69
N SER A 40 -4.35 9.25 6.51
CA SER A 40 -4.65 8.54 5.27
C SER A 40 -3.88 9.04 4.06
N PHE A 41 -3.70 8.16 3.08
CA PHE A 41 -3.04 8.54 1.83
C PHE A 41 -3.50 7.71 0.63
N LYS A 42 -3.52 8.34 -0.54
CA LYS A 42 -3.75 7.70 -1.83
C LYS A 42 -2.54 7.91 -2.72
N LEU A 43 -2.05 6.83 -3.34
CA LEU A 43 -0.91 6.87 -4.25
C LEU A 43 -1.26 6.17 -5.54
N ARG A 44 -1.09 6.83 -6.69
CA ARG A 44 -1.03 6.16 -7.98
C ARG A 44 0.43 5.87 -8.32
N ILE A 45 0.80 4.60 -8.29
CA ILE A 45 2.17 4.14 -8.50
C ILE A 45 2.32 3.62 -9.93
N LEU A 46 3.32 4.11 -10.64
CA LEU A 46 3.74 3.55 -11.93
C LEU A 46 4.83 2.49 -11.68
N THR A 47 4.66 1.27 -12.20
CA THR A 47 5.63 0.17 -12.05
C THR A 47 7.03 0.54 -12.57
N PRO A 48 8.10 -0.09 -12.05
CA PRO A 48 8.12 -1.26 -11.16
C PRO A 48 7.79 -0.94 -9.70
N VAL A 49 7.20 -1.91 -8.98
CA VAL A 49 7.05 -1.87 -7.52
C VAL A 49 7.96 -2.90 -6.87
N PRO A 50 8.51 -2.64 -5.66
CA PRO A 50 9.30 -3.64 -4.96
C PRO A 50 8.49 -4.89 -4.60
N ASP A 51 9.06 -6.09 -4.80
CA ASP A 51 8.40 -7.38 -4.49
C ASP A 51 7.95 -7.48 -3.02
N ASN A 52 8.67 -6.81 -2.12
CA ASN A 52 8.39 -6.81 -0.69
C ASN A 52 7.40 -5.72 -0.24
N LEU A 53 6.80 -4.93 -1.17
CA LEU A 53 5.92 -3.82 -0.84
C LEU A 53 4.80 -4.22 0.13
N PHE A 54 4.06 -5.28 -0.19
CA PHE A 54 2.92 -5.72 0.62
C PHE A 54 3.33 -6.27 1.98
N ARG A 55 4.43 -7.03 2.00
CA ARG A 55 5.05 -7.50 3.25
C ARG A 55 5.46 -6.31 4.13
N ASN A 56 6.09 -5.30 3.53
CA ASN A 56 6.51 -4.09 4.25
C ASN A 56 5.32 -3.28 4.76
N LEU A 57 4.26 -3.09 3.97
CA LEU A 57 3.04 -2.42 4.42
C LEU A 57 2.41 -3.13 5.61
N ARG A 58 2.25 -4.46 5.50
CA ARG A 58 1.72 -5.32 6.56
C ARG A 58 2.49 -5.19 7.88
N HIS A 59 3.82 -5.13 7.84
CA HIS A 59 4.65 -5.04 9.04
C HIS A 59 4.83 -3.59 9.54
N ASN A 60 4.98 -2.63 8.64
CA ASN A 60 5.34 -1.26 9.00
C ASN A 60 4.16 -0.44 9.50
N ILE A 61 2.95 -0.62 8.94
CA ILE A 61 1.78 0.15 9.35
C ILE A 61 1.50 -0.02 10.86
N PRO A 62 1.39 -1.25 11.41
CA PRO A 62 1.15 -1.43 12.83
C PRO A 62 2.26 -0.89 13.74
N LEU A 63 3.51 -0.91 13.27
CA LEU A 63 4.67 -0.54 14.07
C LEU A 63 4.95 0.97 14.10
N TYR A 64 4.76 1.65 12.96
CA TYR A 64 5.29 3.01 12.78
C TYR A 64 4.20 4.06 12.53
N TYR A 65 2.98 3.68 12.14
CA TYR A 65 1.96 4.63 11.71
C TYR A 65 0.92 4.83 12.80
N LYS A 66 1.26 5.68 13.78
CA LYS A 66 0.45 5.86 15.00
C LYS A 66 -0.99 6.32 14.74
N SER A 67 -1.17 7.19 13.73
CA SER A 67 -2.47 7.80 13.42
C SER A 67 -3.18 7.15 12.23
N PHE A 68 -2.69 6.00 11.74
CA PHE A 68 -3.20 5.39 10.52
C PHE A 68 -4.68 5.01 10.60
N GLU A 69 -5.41 5.38 9.56
CA GLU A 69 -6.81 5.05 9.34
C GLU A 69 -6.95 4.22 8.05
N THR A 70 -6.39 4.71 6.93
CA THR A 70 -6.50 4.01 5.65
C THR A 70 -5.44 4.43 4.64
N CYS A 71 -5.08 3.55 3.71
CA CYS A 71 -4.43 3.95 2.48
C CYS A 71 -4.99 3.24 1.25
N GLU A 72 -4.78 3.87 0.10
CA GLU A 72 -5.11 3.29 -1.20
C GLU A 72 -3.90 3.40 -2.14
N LEU A 73 -3.45 2.27 -2.67
CA LEU A 73 -2.41 2.19 -3.68
C LEU A 73 -3.04 1.74 -4.99
N SER A 74 -2.80 2.52 -6.03
CA SER A 74 -3.21 2.26 -7.41
C SER A 74 -1.96 1.96 -8.22
N ILE A 75 -1.60 0.70 -8.35
CA ILE A 75 -0.41 0.26 -9.07
C ILE A 75 -0.80 0.04 -10.53
N ILE A 76 -0.22 0.82 -11.43
CA ILE A 76 -0.42 0.68 -12.88
C ILE A 76 0.72 -0.14 -13.43
N ASP A 77 0.38 -1.29 -14.00
CA ASP A 77 1.33 -2.22 -14.62
C ASP A 77 0.96 -2.45 -16.08
N PHE A 78 1.66 -1.73 -16.96
CA PHE A 78 1.46 -1.86 -18.40
C PHE A 78 2.01 -3.18 -18.97
N GLU A 79 2.88 -3.88 -18.23
CA GLU A 79 3.49 -5.14 -18.67
C GLU A 79 2.73 -6.37 -18.14
N ASN A 80 1.64 -6.18 -17.39
CA ASN A 80 0.82 -7.26 -16.82
C ASN A 80 1.64 -8.31 -16.02
N ARG A 81 2.71 -7.85 -15.36
CA ARG A 81 3.58 -8.63 -14.46
C ARG A 81 2.93 -8.82 -13.09
N PHE A 82 2.05 -7.92 -12.72
CA PHE A 82 1.39 -7.87 -11.44
C PHE A 82 0.30 -8.93 -11.39
N ARG A 83 0.50 -9.94 -10.54
CA ARG A 83 -0.43 -11.06 -10.38
C ARG A 83 -1.00 -11.04 -8.98
N ILE A 84 -2.32 -10.84 -8.86
CA ILE A 84 -3.04 -10.84 -7.59
C ILE A 84 -2.74 -12.07 -6.73
N ARG A 85 -2.55 -13.23 -7.36
CA ARG A 85 -2.16 -14.48 -6.69
C ARG A 85 -0.86 -14.36 -5.91
N SER A 86 0.18 -13.79 -6.51
CA SER A 86 1.50 -13.64 -5.87
C SER A 86 1.44 -12.76 -4.62
N ILE A 87 0.49 -11.84 -4.57
CA ILE A 87 0.30 -10.97 -3.40
C ILE A 87 -0.44 -11.70 -2.31
N GLY A 88 -1.50 -12.43 -2.66
CA GLY A 88 -2.18 -13.29 -1.72
C GLY A 88 -1.20 -14.29 -1.08
N GLU A 89 -0.36 -14.94 -1.89
CA GLU A 89 0.70 -15.81 -1.40
C GLU A 89 1.68 -15.07 -0.47
N ALA A 90 2.10 -13.86 -0.83
CA ALA A 90 2.96 -13.03 0.02
C ALA A 90 2.29 -12.58 1.34
N LEU A 91 0.96 -12.50 1.35
CA LEU A 91 0.15 -12.26 2.55
C LEU A 91 -0.15 -13.56 3.32
N GLY A 92 0.19 -14.73 2.77
CA GLY A 92 -0.06 -16.04 3.37
C GLY A 92 -1.50 -16.51 3.21
N GLU A 93 -2.23 -16.00 2.21
CA GLU A 93 -3.59 -16.43 1.87
C GLU A 93 -3.56 -17.71 1.03
N GLU A 94 -4.54 -18.59 1.27
CA GLU A 94 -4.80 -19.72 0.39
C GLU A 94 -5.54 -19.23 -0.86
N ILE A 95 -4.93 -19.41 -2.02
CA ILE A 95 -5.45 -18.86 -3.27
C ILE A 95 -6.35 -19.88 -3.96
N PRO A 96 -7.65 -19.60 -4.18
CA PRO A 96 -8.53 -20.53 -4.83
C PRO A 96 -8.11 -20.81 -6.28
N PHE A 97 -8.40 -22.02 -6.74
CA PHE A 97 -8.24 -22.39 -8.14
C PHE A 97 -9.35 -21.72 -8.99
N GLY A 98 -9.02 -21.22 -10.19
CA GLY A 98 -9.97 -20.51 -11.07
C GLY A 98 -9.87 -18.98 -11.01
N PRO A 99 -10.73 -18.24 -11.74
CA PRO A 99 -10.62 -16.77 -11.84
C PRO A 99 -10.65 -16.09 -10.47
N LEU A 100 -9.72 -15.16 -10.24
CA LEU A 100 -9.58 -14.43 -8.99
C LEU A 100 -9.32 -12.96 -9.28
N ASN A 101 -10.30 -12.11 -8.98
CA ASN A 101 -10.21 -10.67 -9.24
C ASN A 101 -10.08 -9.86 -7.94
N THR A 102 -10.29 -10.49 -6.79
CA THR A 102 -10.26 -9.81 -5.48
C THR A 102 -9.73 -10.73 -4.39
N ILE A 103 -8.87 -10.19 -3.53
CA ILE A 103 -8.39 -10.83 -2.31
C ILE A 103 -8.71 -9.90 -1.14
N THR A 104 -9.29 -10.46 -0.08
CA THR A 104 -9.45 -9.79 1.20
C THR A 104 -8.60 -10.51 2.24
N HIS A 105 -7.69 -9.80 2.89
CA HIS A 105 -6.79 -10.36 3.90
C HIS A 105 -6.87 -9.54 5.20
N PRO A 106 -7.42 -10.10 6.29
CA PRO A 106 -7.37 -9.48 7.60
C PRO A 106 -6.03 -9.77 8.28
N HIS A 107 -5.34 -8.71 8.72
CA HIS A 107 -4.09 -8.81 9.47
C HIS A 107 -4.26 -8.24 10.89
N ARG A 108 -4.30 -9.12 11.90
CA ARG A 108 -4.39 -8.70 13.30
C ARG A 108 -3.16 -7.92 13.73
N ILE A 109 -3.36 -6.80 14.42
CA ILE A 109 -2.27 -6.03 15.01
C ILE A 109 -1.90 -6.68 16.34
N PRO A 110 -0.64 -7.11 16.54
CA PRO A 110 -0.23 -7.74 17.79
C PRO A 110 -0.53 -6.84 19.00
N LYS A 111 -1.08 -7.42 20.06
CA LYS A 111 -1.42 -6.74 21.33
C LYS A 111 -2.54 -5.67 21.20
N SER A 112 -3.27 -5.67 20.10
CA SER A 112 -4.46 -4.83 19.89
C SER A 112 -5.65 -5.70 19.47
N ASN A 113 -6.87 -5.25 19.76
CA ASN A 113 -8.08 -5.83 19.17
C ASN A 113 -8.30 -5.34 17.73
N GLU A 114 -7.54 -4.34 17.31
CA GLU A 114 -7.59 -3.76 15.97
C GLU A 114 -6.93 -4.69 14.94
N TYR A 115 -7.38 -4.59 13.69
CA TYR A 115 -6.77 -5.28 12.56
C TYR A 115 -6.68 -4.39 11.32
N LEU A 116 -5.79 -4.74 10.40
CA LEU A 116 -5.71 -4.14 9.08
C LEU A 116 -6.46 -5.02 8.09
N GLU A 117 -7.46 -4.49 7.41
CA GLU A 117 -8.12 -5.15 6.31
C GLU A 117 -7.46 -4.75 5.00
N PHE A 118 -6.86 -5.71 4.30
CA PHE A 118 -6.34 -5.54 2.96
C PHE A 118 -7.41 -5.97 1.97
N GLU A 119 -7.76 -5.11 1.04
CA GLU A 119 -8.60 -5.40 -0.12
C GLU A 119 -7.77 -5.15 -1.38
N ILE A 120 -7.49 -6.20 -2.13
CA ILE A 120 -6.68 -6.16 -3.35
C ILE A 120 -7.57 -6.52 -4.51
N LYS A 121 -7.65 -5.65 -5.51
CA LYS A 121 -8.45 -5.85 -6.72
C LYS A 121 -7.56 -5.81 -7.96
N ASP A 122 -7.71 -6.83 -8.78
CA ASP A 122 -7.17 -6.87 -10.13
C ASP A 122 -8.20 -6.20 -11.06
N GLU A 123 -7.81 -5.06 -11.63
CA GLU A 123 -8.60 -4.26 -12.56
C GLU A 123 -7.96 -4.30 -13.97
N GLY A 124 -7.19 -5.35 -14.30
CA GLY A 124 -6.50 -5.53 -15.57
C GLY A 124 -5.12 -4.89 -15.57
N CYS A 125 -4.94 -3.76 -16.27
CA CYS A 125 -3.66 -3.02 -16.28
C CYS A 125 -3.37 -2.26 -14.98
N ARG A 126 -4.27 -2.38 -14.00
CA ARG A 126 -4.20 -1.72 -12.70
C ARG A 126 -4.51 -2.72 -11.61
N CYS A 127 -3.73 -2.67 -10.55
CA CYS A 127 -4.11 -3.25 -9.27
C CYS A 127 -4.45 -2.15 -8.27
N ARG A 128 -5.59 -2.29 -7.61
CA ARG A 128 -5.99 -1.44 -6.50
C ARG A 128 -5.80 -2.18 -5.19
N VAL A 129 -5.04 -1.61 -4.27
CA VAL A 129 -4.84 -2.13 -2.92
C VAL A 129 -5.37 -1.09 -1.95
N LYS A 130 -6.35 -1.48 -1.14
CA LYS A 130 -6.90 -0.65 -0.08
C LYS A 130 -6.57 -1.31 1.25
N ILE A 131 -6.04 -0.53 2.18
CA ILE A 131 -5.77 -0.98 3.55
C ILE A 131 -6.58 -0.10 4.47
N VAL A 132 -7.36 -0.71 5.36
CA VAL A 132 -8.19 0.00 6.34
C VAL A 132 -7.87 -0.53 7.73
N LYS A 133 -7.70 0.36 8.69
CA LYS A 133 -7.63 0.00 10.10
C LYS A 133 -9.04 -0.15 10.66
N VAL A 134 -9.35 -1.32 11.19
CA VAL A 134 -10.65 -1.65 11.79
C VAL A 134 -10.47 -1.84 13.30
N ARG A 135 -11.45 -1.38 14.09
CA ARG A 135 -11.45 -1.38 15.56
C ARG A 135 -12.52 -2.31 16.12
#